data_AF-A0A1M7BLN7-F1
#
_entry.id   AF-A0A1M7BLN7-F1
#
_cell.length_a   1.000
_cell.length_b   1.000
_cell.length_c   1.000
_cell.angle_alpha   90.00
_cell.angle_beta   90.00
_cell.angle_gamma   90.00
#
_symmetry.space_group_name_H-M   'P 1'
#
loop_
_entity.id
_entity.type
_entity.pdbx_description
1 polymer ?
#
loop_
_entity_poly.entity_id
_entity_poly.type
_entity_poly.pdbx_seq_one_letter_code
_entity_poly.pdbx_strand_id
1 'polypeptide(L)'
;MTMQLDDIRAFSADQDRGQWFDLVDPVKGKPTGIRVKLAGPDSEVQNRARLRLADDLSEVADAEGRVSAEARERARIDSLARCVLDWEISEDGEPVPFTHANVVRFLRAGAWVQAQVDGFASDRAAFQGGE
;
A
#
# COMPACT_ATOMS: atom_id res chain seq x y z
N MET A 1 13.57 -28.84 0.47
CA MET A 1 12.76 -28.91 1.71
C MET A 1 11.32 -28.66 1.34
N THR A 2 10.38 -29.43 1.89
CA THR A 2 8.94 -29.28 1.63
C THR A 2 8.34 -28.39 2.71
N MET A 3 7.69 -27.29 2.30
CA MET A 3 7.01 -26.36 3.21
C MET A 3 5.90 -27.08 4.00
N GLN A 4 5.83 -26.85 5.32
CA GLN A 4 4.81 -27.38 6.21
C GLN A 4 3.74 -26.33 6.51
N LEU A 5 2.62 -26.73 7.11
CA LEU A 5 1.52 -25.81 7.45
C LEU A 5 1.98 -24.68 8.39
N ASP A 6 2.87 -24.96 9.33
CA ASP A 6 3.39 -23.95 10.24
C ASP A 6 4.26 -22.92 9.52
N ASP A 7 5.01 -23.34 8.48
CA ASP A 7 5.76 -22.42 7.63
C ASP A 7 4.83 -21.47 6.85
N ILE A 8 3.68 -21.98 6.37
CA ILE A 8 2.66 -21.17 5.68
C ILE A 8 2.07 -20.13 6.63
N ARG A 9 1.76 -20.53 7.87
CA ARG A 9 1.22 -19.62 8.89
C ARG A 9 2.24 -18.56 9.32
N ALA A 10 3.49 -18.95 9.51
CA ALA A 10 4.57 -18.03 9.81
C ALA A 10 4.74 -17.00 8.69
N PHE A 11 4.77 -17.45 7.44
CA PHE A 11 4.83 -16.56 6.28
C PHE A 11 3.66 -15.57 6.26
N SER A 12 2.42 -16.03 6.46
CA SER A 12 1.25 -15.15 6.53
C SER A 12 1.36 -14.11 7.66
N ALA A 13 1.87 -14.51 8.82
CA ALA A 13 2.06 -13.61 9.94
C ALA A 13 3.11 -12.51 9.63
N ASP A 14 4.13 -12.80 8.83
CA ASP A 14 5.10 -11.79 8.38
C ASP A 14 4.43 -10.75 7.47
N GLN A 15 3.52 -11.18 6.59
CA GLN A 15 2.76 -10.29 5.71
C GLN A 15 1.91 -9.30 6.51
N ASP A 16 1.26 -9.77 7.58
CA ASP A 16 0.45 -8.94 8.48
C ASP A 16 1.28 -7.93 9.30
N ARG A 17 2.50 -8.32 9.71
CA ARG A 17 3.42 -7.38 10.40
C ARG A 17 3.83 -6.22 9.50
N GLY A 18 3.87 -6.48 8.19
CA GLY A 18 4.27 -5.52 7.17
C GLY A 18 5.76 -5.19 7.20
N GLN A 19 6.24 -4.47 6.19
CA GLN A 19 7.63 -4.10 6.05
C GLN A 19 7.80 -2.62 5.70
N TRP A 20 8.87 -2.02 6.21
CA TRP A 20 9.27 -0.66 5.86
C TRP A 20 9.85 -0.60 4.45
N PHE A 21 9.35 0.33 3.67
CA PHE A 21 9.81 0.67 2.34
C PHE A 21 10.40 2.08 2.34
N ASP A 22 11.63 2.22 1.85
CA ASP A 22 12.30 3.51 1.66
C ASP A 22 12.02 4.04 0.24
N LEU A 23 11.35 5.18 0.15
CA LEU A 23 11.02 5.79 -1.14
C LEU A 23 12.29 6.32 -1.81
N VAL A 24 12.44 6.05 -3.10
CA VAL A 24 13.66 6.33 -3.86
C VAL A 24 13.42 7.41 -4.92
N ASP A 25 14.35 8.36 -5.07
CA ASP A 25 14.34 9.35 -6.16
C ASP A 25 14.33 8.59 -7.50
N PRO A 26 13.34 8.85 -8.39
CA PRO A 26 13.11 8.04 -9.59
C PRO A 26 14.17 8.26 -10.67
N VAL A 27 15.00 9.29 -10.57
CA VAL A 27 16.08 9.60 -11.52
C VAL A 27 17.44 9.15 -10.97
N LYS A 28 17.69 9.40 -9.67
CA LYS A 28 18.99 9.17 -9.04
C LYS A 28 19.11 7.80 -8.37
N GLY A 29 17.99 7.14 -8.08
CA GLY A 29 17.98 5.87 -7.35
C GLY A 29 18.45 5.99 -5.89
N LYS A 30 18.39 7.20 -5.29
CA LYS A 30 18.82 7.44 -3.91
C LYS A 30 17.61 7.57 -2.98
N PRO A 31 17.71 7.11 -1.72
CA PRO A 31 16.66 7.32 -0.73
C PRO A 31 16.30 8.79 -0.59
N THR A 32 15.00 9.07 -0.52
CA THR A 32 14.46 10.43 -0.32
C THR A 32 14.42 10.82 1.16
N GLY A 33 14.56 9.84 2.06
CA GLY A 33 14.33 9.99 3.50
C GLY A 33 12.87 9.75 3.92
N ILE A 34 11.95 9.56 2.96
CA ILE A 34 10.57 9.15 3.22
C ILE A 34 10.51 7.63 3.37
N ARG A 35 9.83 7.16 4.42
CA ARG A 35 9.63 5.74 4.69
C ARG A 35 8.15 5.45 4.89
N VAL A 36 7.68 4.31 4.41
CA VAL A 36 6.29 3.88 4.55
C VAL A 36 6.27 2.42 4.92
N LYS A 37 5.55 2.06 5.98
CA LYS A 37 5.34 0.67 6.37
C LYS A 37 4.10 0.14 5.67
N LEU A 38 4.26 -0.93 4.89
CA LEU A 38 3.19 -1.51 4.09
C LEU A 38 2.83 -2.90 4.59
N ALA A 39 1.56 -3.28 4.49
CA ALA A 39 1.14 -4.65 4.68
C ALA A 39 1.46 -5.50 3.43
N GLY A 40 1.91 -6.73 3.64
CA GLY A 40 2.25 -7.64 2.56
C GLY A 40 1.03 -8.10 1.75
N PRO A 41 1.20 -8.50 0.48
CA PRO A 41 0.09 -8.83 -0.44
C PRO A 41 -0.82 -9.96 0.04
N ASP A 42 -0.32 -10.87 0.89
CA ASP A 42 -1.12 -11.97 1.45
C ASP A 42 -1.61 -11.67 2.89
N SER A 43 -1.47 -10.43 3.37
CA SER A 43 -2.00 -9.99 4.67
C SER A 43 -3.52 -9.87 4.69
N GLU A 44 -4.11 -9.96 5.88
CA GLU A 44 -5.53 -9.68 6.05
C GLU A 44 -5.86 -8.19 5.84
N VAL A 45 -4.90 -7.29 6.09
CA VAL A 45 -5.05 -5.86 5.78
C VAL A 45 -5.29 -5.66 4.28
N GLN A 46 -4.46 -6.27 3.42
CA GLN A 46 -4.63 -6.19 1.97
C GLN A 46 -5.90 -6.89 1.48
N ASN A 47 -6.28 -8.01 2.12
CA ASN A 47 -7.54 -8.67 1.81
C ASN A 47 -8.75 -7.75 2.10
N ARG A 48 -8.80 -7.12 3.28
CA ARG A 48 -9.84 -6.14 3.61
C ARG A 48 -9.84 -4.94 2.66
N ALA A 49 -8.66 -4.45 2.27
CA ALA A 49 -8.55 -3.36 1.30
C ALA A 49 -9.16 -3.74 -0.07
N ARG A 50 -8.90 -4.96 -0.57
CA ARG A 50 -9.52 -5.46 -1.81
C ARG A 50 -11.04 -5.63 -1.71
N LEU A 51 -11.55 -6.10 -0.57
CA LEU A 51 -13.00 -6.21 -0.36
C LEU A 51 -13.63 -4.81 -0.36
N ARG A 52 -13.05 -3.86 0.38
CA ARG A 52 -13.54 -2.48 0.41
C ARG A 52 -13.44 -1.79 -0.95
N LEU A 53 -12.44 -2.10 -1.77
CA LEU A 53 -12.34 -1.61 -3.14
C LEU A 53 -13.55 -2.05 -3.98
N ALA A 54 -14.00 -3.31 -3.84
CA ALA A 54 -15.17 -3.79 -4.55
C ALA A 54 -16.44 -3.03 -4.13
N ASP A 55 -16.58 -2.74 -2.83
CA ASP A 55 -17.67 -1.93 -2.30
C ASP A 55 -17.59 -0.48 -2.82
N ASP A 56 -16.42 0.17 -2.71
CA ASP A 56 -16.17 1.54 -3.17
C ASP A 56 -16.50 1.69 -4.68
N LEU A 57 -16.12 0.71 -5.50
CA LEU A 57 -16.43 0.70 -6.94
C LEU A 57 -17.93 0.55 -7.21
N SER A 58 -18.64 -0.22 -6.37
CA SER A 58 -20.08 -0.40 -6.47
C SER A 58 -20.84 0.86 -6.05
N GLU A 59 -20.36 1.56 -5.01
CA GLU A 59 -20.93 2.80 -4.49
C GLU A 59 -20.90 3.94 -5.53
N VAL A 60 -19.90 3.95 -6.42
CA VAL A 60 -19.71 5.01 -7.44
C VAL A 60 -20.13 4.61 -8.85
N ALA A 61 -20.70 3.42 -9.04
CA ALA A 61 -21.19 2.96 -10.33
C ALA A 61 -22.47 3.72 -10.74
N ASP A 62 -22.65 3.94 -12.04
CA ASP A 62 -23.91 4.47 -12.57
C ASP A 62 -25.03 3.41 -12.54
N ALA A 63 -26.23 3.79 -12.99
CA ALA A 63 -27.40 2.91 -13.00
C ALA A 63 -27.19 1.65 -13.87
N GLU A 64 -26.28 1.70 -14.84
CA GLU A 64 -25.88 0.60 -15.70
C GLU A 64 -24.70 -0.21 -15.15
N GLY A 65 -24.23 0.11 -13.93
CA GLY A 65 -23.11 -0.57 -13.27
C GLY A 65 -21.73 -0.17 -13.80
N ARG A 66 -21.63 0.93 -14.55
CA ARG A 66 -20.36 1.40 -15.10
C ARG A 66 -19.69 2.35 -14.13
N VAL A 67 -18.40 2.15 -13.93
CA VAL A 67 -17.54 3.09 -13.19
C VAL A 67 -16.76 3.93 -14.19
N SER A 68 -16.53 5.22 -13.93
CA SER A 68 -15.65 6.03 -14.78
C SER A 68 -14.18 5.66 -14.55
N ALA A 69 -13.29 5.96 -15.51
CA ALA A 69 -11.85 5.71 -15.32
C ALA A 69 -11.28 6.49 -14.12
N GLU A 70 -11.73 7.73 -13.93
CA GLU A 70 -11.33 8.57 -12.80
C GLU A 70 -11.78 7.99 -11.46
N ALA A 71 -13.03 7.51 -11.38
CA ALA A 71 -13.55 6.88 -10.18
C ALA A 71 -12.82 5.57 -9.86
N ARG A 72 -12.48 4.76 -10.87
CA ARG A 72 -11.64 3.57 -10.69
C ARG A 72 -10.27 3.89 -10.12
N GLU A 73 -9.58 4.90 -10.69
CA GLU A 73 -8.26 5.27 -10.20
C GLU A 73 -8.31 5.85 -8.79
N ARG A 74 -9.36 6.61 -8.47
CA ARG A 74 -9.58 7.11 -7.11
C ARG A 74 -9.76 5.97 -6.11
N ALA A 75 -10.62 5.01 -6.41
CA ALA A 75 -10.84 3.85 -5.56
C ALA A 75 -9.58 2.98 -5.42
N ARG A 76 -8.79 2.83 -6.49
CA ARG A 76 -7.51 2.08 -6.45
C ARG A 76 -6.48 2.75 -5.53
N ILE A 77 -6.32 4.08 -5.61
CA ILE A 77 -5.44 4.83 -4.70
C ILE A 77 -5.91 4.68 -3.25
N ASP A 78 -7.22 4.76 -3.02
CA ASP A 78 -7.82 4.59 -1.70
C ASP A 78 -7.56 3.18 -1.14
N SER A 79 -7.68 2.16 -1.99
CA SER A 79 -7.32 0.78 -1.64
C SER A 79 -5.85 0.65 -1.26
N LEU A 80 -4.92 1.25 -2.02
CA LEU A 80 -3.49 1.21 -1.69
C LEU A 80 -3.19 1.96 -0.38
N ALA A 81 -3.87 3.09 -0.14
CA ALA A 81 -3.70 3.86 1.10
C ALA A 81 -4.08 3.04 2.35
N ARG A 82 -5.09 2.18 2.26
CA ARG A 82 -5.50 1.26 3.34
C ARG A 82 -4.45 0.19 3.66
N CYS A 83 -3.52 -0.08 2.75
CA CYS A 83 -2.42 -1.01 2.96
C CYS A 83 -1.23 -0.40 3.70
N VAL A 84 -1.22 0.93 3.91
CA VAL A 84 -0.18 1.61 4.69
C VAL A 84 -0.49 1.48 6.18
N LEU A 85 0.48 0.96 6.93
CA LEU A 85 0.38 0.69 8.36
C LEU A 85 0.98 1.81 9.21
N ASP A 86 2.02 2.46 8.69
CA ASP A 86 2.75 3.56 9.34
C ASP A 86 3.58 4.33 8.32
N TRP A 87 4.12 5.50 8.69
CA TRP A 87 5.02 6.26 7.84
C TRP A 87 5.97 7.19 8.59
N GLU A 88 7.05 7.59 7.93
CA GLU A 88 7.96 8.63 8.38
C GLU A 88 8.09 9.65 7.24
N ILE A 89 7.30 10.72 7.31
CA ILE A 89 7.26 11.82 6.33
C ILE A 89 7.26 13.15 7.07
N SER A 90 8.05 14.12 6.58
CA SER A 90 8.04 15.50 7.05
C SER A 90 7.74 16.47 5.91
N GLU A 91 7.05 17.57 6.21
CA GLU A 91 6.77 18.69 5.32
C GLU A 91 7.17 19.97 6.06
N ASP A 92 8.01 20.81 5.43
CA ASP A 92 8.58 22.03 6.04
C ASP A 92 9.27 21.81 7.41
N GLY A 93 9.84 20.62 7.61
CA GLY A 93 10.56 20.25 8.83
C GLY A 93 9.69 19.66 9.95
N GLU A 94 8.37 19.61 9.75
CA GLU A 94 7.42 19.05 10.73
C GLU A 94 6.90 17.68 10.27
N PRO A 95 6.71 16.71 11.18
CA PRO A 95 6.10 15.42 10.85
C PRO A 95 4.68 15.58 10.30
N VAL A 96 4.40 14.94 9.17
CA VAL A 96 3.04 14.91 8.62
C VAL A 96 2.20 13.90 9.41
N PRO A 97 1.04 14.29 9.98
CA PRO A 97 0.21 13.37 10.75
C PRO A 97 -0.21 12.15 9.93
N PHE A 98 -0.05 10.94 10.49
CA PHE A 98 -0.49 9.72 9.86
C PHE A 98 -2.02 9.62 9.86
N THR A 99 -2.61 10.03 8.74
CA THR A 99 -4.05 9.95 8.50
C THR A 99 -4.29 9.43 7.09
N HIS A 100 -5.42 8.75 6.88
CA HIS A 100 -5.77 8.21 5.57
C HIS A 100 -5.77 9.28 4.46
N ALA A 101 -6.30 10.48 4.76
CA ALA A 101 -6.30 11.60 3.82
C ALA A 101 -4.87 12.03 3.43
N ASN A 102 -3.94 12.04 4.38
CA ASN A 102 -2.55 12.40 4.13
C ASN A 102 -1.80 11.30 3.37
N VAL A 103 -2.11 10.03 3.60
CA VAL A 103 -1.59 8.92 2.78
C VAL A 103 -2.07 9.04 1.34
N VAL A 104 -3.36 9.31 1.12
CA VAL A 104 -3.90 9.54 -0.24
C VAL A 104 -3.24 10.77 -0.90
N ARG A 105 -3.00 11.86 -0.15
CA ARG A 105 -2.26 13.04 -0.64
C ARG A 105 -0.86 12.65 -1.10
N PHE A 106 -0.14 11.85 -0.31
CA PHE A 106 1.20 11.37 -0.62
C PHE A 106 1.23 10.49 -1.88
N LEU A 107 0.34 9.49 -1.98
CA LEU A 107 0.27 8.62 -3.15
C LEU A 107 -0.06 9.39 -4.44
N ARG A 108 -0.79 10.50 -4.31
CA ARG A 108 -1.12 11.40 -5.43
C ARG A 108 -0.04 12.43 -5.74
N ALA A 109 0.99 12.58 -4.91
CA ALA A 109 2.03 13.59 -5.09
C ALA A 109 2.86 13.36 -6.37
N GLY A 110 2.91 12.12 -6.87
CA GLY A 110 3.48 11.81 -8.17
C GLY A 110 3.24 10.37 -8.57
N ALA A 111 3.03 10.12 -9.87
CA ALA A 111 2.80 8.77 -10.40
C ALA A 111 3.94 7.79 -10.07
N TRP A 112 5.18 8.30 -9.98
CA TRP A 112 6.34 7.50 -9.61
C TRP A 112 6.30 7.05 -8.14
N VAL A 113 5.74 7.87 -7.24
CA VAL A 113 5.57 7.53 -5.81
C VAL A 113 4.60 6.36 -5.71
N GLN A 114 3.43 6.52 -6.34
CA GLN A 114 2.42 5.47 -6.37
C GLN A 114 2.97 4.18 -6.96
N ALA A 115 3.69 4.23 -8.09
CA ALA A 115 4.24 3.04 -8.73
C ALA A 115 5.23 2.28 -7.84
N GLN A 116 6.09 2.99 -7.10
CA GLN A 116 7.03 2.35 -6.18
C GLN A 116 6.31 1.70 -4.98
N VAL A 117 5.36 2.42 -4.37
CA VAL A 117 4.58 1.90 -3.23
C VAL A 117 3.74 0.68 -3.64
N ASP A 118 3.05 0.76 -4.78
CA ASP A 118 2.23 -0.32 -5.34
C ASP A 118 3.07 -1.55 -5.71
N GLY A 119 4.24 -1.32 -6.31
CA GLY A 119 5.22 -2.37 -6.62
C GLY A 119 5.71 -3.09 -5.36
N PHE A 120 6.10 -2.34 -4.33
CA PHE A 120 6.53 -2.93 -3.05
C PHE A 120 5.38 -3.68 -2.38
N ALA A 121 4.18 -3.10 -2.31
CA ALA A 121 3.00 -3.72 -1.72
C ALA A 121 2.57 -5.02 -2.43
N SER A 122 3.02 -5.25 -3.66
CA SER A 122 2.73 -6.46 -4.43
C SER A 122 3.83 -7.52 -4.38
N ASP A 123 5.00 -7.20 -3.79
CA ASP A 123 6.17 -8.08 -3.77
C ASP A 123 6.16 -8.99 -2.53
N ARG A 124 5.69 -10.22 -2.67
CA ARG A 124 5.69 -11.24 -1.60
C ARG A 124 7.05 -11.44 -0.95
N ALA A 125 8.14 -11.35 -1.71
CA ALA A 125 9.49 -11.60 -1.22
C ALA A 125 9.97 -10.48 -0.29
N ALA A 126 9.51 -9.24 -0.50
CA ALA A 126 9.85 -8.10 0.33
C ALA A 126 9.36 -8.23 1.78
N PHE A 127 8.39 -9.12 2.03
CA PHE A 127 7.78 -9.34 3.35
C PHE A 127 8.18 -10.69 3.96
N GLN A 128 9.13 -11.43 3.38
CA GLN A 128 9.62 -12.66 3.96
C GLN A 128 10.64 -12.36 5.07
N GLY A 129 10.43 -12.89 6.28
CA GLY A 129 11.47 -12.92 7.32
C GLY A 129 11.88 -11.54 7.87
N GLY A 130 10.96 -10.58 7.91
CA GLY A 130 11.23 -9.26 8.49
C GLY A 130 11.70 -9.38 9.94
N GLU A 131 12.91 -8.83 10.19
CA GLU A 131 13.54 -8.67 11.51
C GLU A 131 12.65 -7.91 12.51
#